data_AF-A0A497L257-F1
#
_entry.id   AF-A0A497L257-F1
#
_cell.length_a   1.000
_cell.length_b   1.000
_cell.length_c   1.000
_cell.angle_alpha   90.00
_cell.angle_beta   90.00
_cell.angle_gamma   90.00
#
_symmetry.space_group_name_H-M   'P 1'
#
loop_
_entity.id
_entity.type
_entity.pdbx_description
1 polymer ?
#
loop_
_entity_poly.entity_id
_entity_poly.type
_entity_poly.pdbx_seq_one_letter_code
_entity_poly.pdbx_strand_id
1 'polypeptide(L)'
;MERLCNAISEAVERRRGEALSFLQGLIRTPSPSGREAEAAEMVAEKMRAVGFEVKVDGLHDVMATLKGSGGGSLLLNGHLDHVPVSDMIDPYSGRLMDGALHVRGGSAVDDLAL
;
A
#
# COMPACT_ATOMS: atom_id res chain seq x y z
N MET A 1 -5.80 -25.78 -9.73
CA MET A 1 -5.95 -24.65 -8.79
C MET A 1 -4.76 -24.56 -7.85
N GLU A 2 -4.46 -25.62 -7.09
CA GLU A 2 -3.35 -25.69 -6.12
C GLU A 2 -1.98 -25.26 -6.66
N ARG A 3 -1.60 -25.72 -7.87
CA ARG A 3 -0.34 -25.31 -8.53
C ARG A 3 -0.24 -23.80 -8.77
N LEU A 4 -1.35 -23.14 -9.12
CA LEU A 4 -1.37 -21.70 -9.39
C LEU A 4 -1.24 -20.92 -8.08
N CYS A 5 -1.98 -21.32 -7.04
CA CYS A 5 -1.87 -20.71 -5.72
C CYS A 5 -0.44 -20.78 -5.18
N ASN A 6 0.20 -21.94 -5.29
CA ASN A 6 1.60 -22.10 -4.85
C ASN A 6 2.55 -21.20 -5.63
N ALA A 7 2.40 -21.12 -6.95
CA ALA A 7 3.23 -20.25 -7.79
C ALA A 7 3.05 -18.77 -7.44
N ILE A 8 1.83 -18.33 -7.12
CA ILE A 8 1.54 -16.96 -6.66
C ILE A 8 2.19 -16.72 -5.30
N SER A 9 2.00 -17.61 -4.32
CA SER A 9 2.60 -17.48 -2.99
C SER A 9 4.13 -17.37 -3.06
N GLU A 10 4.79 -18.22 -3.85
CA GLU A 10 6.23 -18.11 -4.04
C GLU A 10 6.64 -16.80 -4.73
N ALA A 11 5.84 -16.32 -5.69
CA ALA A 11 6.11 -15.06 -6.38
C ALA A 11 5.97 -13.84 -5.44
N VAL A 12 5.07 -13.91 -4.46
CA VAL A 12 4.90 -12.93 -3.39
C VAL A 12 6.10 -12.97 -2.46
N GLU A 13 6.49 -14.15 -1.96
CA GLU A 13 7.65 -14.28 -1.05
C GLU A 13 8.95 -13.79 -1.70
N ARG A 14 9.18 -14.11 -2.98
CA ARG A 14 10.35 -13.61 -3.72
C ARG A 14 10.39 -12.08 -3.85
N ARG A 15 9.24 -11.39 -3.73
CA ARG A 15 9.11 -9.93 -3.84
C ARG A 15 8.86 -9.26 -2.48
N ARG A 16 8.93 -10.01 -1.38
CA ARG A 16 8.62 -9.49 -0.05
C ARG A 16 9.42 -8.24 0.30
N GLY A 17 10.74 -8.23 0.04
CA GLY A 17 11.58 -7.06 0.34
C GLY A 17 11.18 -5.79 -0.45
N GLU A 18 10.80 -5.95 -1.71
CA GLU A 18 10.31 -4.87 -2.57
C GLU A 18 8.95 -4.34 -2.08
N ALA A 19 8.04 -5.25 -1.72
CA ALA A 19 6.74 -4.89 -1.17
C ALA A 19 6.86 -4.16 0.18
N LEU A 20 7.73 -4.64 1.07
CA LEU A 20 8.02 -3.97 2.34
C LEU A 20 8.59 -2.57 2.11
N SER A 21 9.59 -2.44 1.24
CA SER A 21 10.21 -1.14 0.96
C SER A 21 9.21 -0.13 0.38
N PHE A 22 8.32 -0.60 -0.50
CA PHE A 22 7.26 0.23 -1.05
C PHE A 22 6.25 0.67 0.02
N LEU A 23 5.81 -0.26 0.88
CA LEU A 23 4.87 0.04 1.97
C LEU A 23 5.48 0.99 3.01
N GLN A 24 6.76 0.82 3.36
CA GLN A 24 7.48 1.76 4.22
C GLN A 24 7.54 3.16 3.60
N GLY A 25 7.71 3.24 2.27
CA GLY A 25 7.64 4.49 1.53
C GLY A 25 6.26 5.16 1.64
N LEU A 26 5.18 4.39 1.50
CA LEU A 26 3.82 4.90 1.66
C LEU A 26 3.57 5.40 3.09
N ILE A 27 3.97 4.65 4.12
CA ILE A 27 3.84 5.08 5.53
C ILE A 27 4.61 6.37 5.79
N ARG A 28 5.79 6.53 5.19
CA ARG A 28 6.62 7.75 5.31
C ARG A 28 6.03 8.95 4.58
N THR A 29 4.97 8.76 3.81
CA THR A 29 4.33 9.77 2.97
C THR A 29 2.95 10.10 3.55
N PRO A 30 2.83 11.16 4.37
CA PRO A 30 1.58 11.48 5.03
C PRO A 30 0.43 11.70 4.04
N SER A 31 -0.68 11.03 4.26
CA SER A 31 -1.88 11.11 3.43
C SER A 31 -3.14 11.29 4.29
N PRO A 32 -3.26 12.36 5.09
CA PRO A 32 -4.52 12.61 5.79
C PRO A 32 -5.63 12.87 4.76
N SER A 33 -6.87 12.53 5.11
CA SER A 33 -8.02 12.69 4.20
C SER A 33 -8.06 14.08 3.55
N GLY A 34 -8.10 14.13 2.22
CA GLY A 34 -8.02 15.32 1.38
C GLY A 34 -6.62 15.83 1.04
N ARG A 35 -5.54 15.16 1.46
CA ARG A 35 -4.14 15.47 1.12
C ARG A 35 -3.34 14.23 0.69
N GLU A 36 -3.94 13.37 -0.11
CA GLU A 36 -3.38 12.09 -0.55
C GLU A 36 -2.49 12.20 -1.79
N ALA A 37 -2.35 13.40 -2.37
CA ALA A 37 -1.72 13.61 -3.68
C ALA A 37 -0.35 12.92 -3.86
N GLU A 38 0.52 13.01 -2.85
CA GLU A 38 1.86 12.43 -2.91
C GLU A 38 1.81 10.90 -2.85
N ALA A 39 1.02 10.34 -1.93
CA ALA A 39 0.80 8.90 -1.83
C ALA A 39 0.15 8.33 -3.10
N ALA A 40 -0.81 9.05 -3.68
CA ALA A 40 -1.46 8.68 -4.93
C ALA A 40 -0.46 8.63 -6.09
N GLU A 41 0.45 9.61 -6.21
CA GLU A 41 1.47 9.58 -7.27
C GLU A 41 2.45 8.43 -7.08
N MET A 42 2.87 8.13 -5.83
CA MET A 42 3.72 6.95 -5.56
C MET A 42 3.06 5.64 -6.01
N VAL A 43 1.77 5.46 -5.73
CA VAL A 43 1.02 4.28 -6.18
C VAL A 43 0.87 4.27 -7.70
N ALA A 44 0.57 5.42 -8.30
CA ALA A 44 0.43 5.55 -9.74
C ALA A 44 1.73 5.20 -10.48
N GLU A 45 2.87 5.74 -10.05
CA GLU A 45 4.20 5.42 -10.57
C GLU A 45 4.51 3.93 -10.45
N LYS A 46 4.23 3.34 -9.28
CA LYS A 46 4.46 1.91 -9.06
C LYS A 46 3.63 1.05 -10.02
N MET A 47 2.34 1.37 -10.16
CA MET A 47 1.42 0.66 -11.05
C MET A 47 1.82 0.78 -12.53
N ARG A 48 2.25 1.97 -12.97
CA ARG A 48 2.80 2.19 -14.32
C ARG A 48 4.04 1.33 -14.54
N ALA A 49 4.96 1.30 -13.58
CA ALA A 49 6.21 0.55 -13.68
C ALA A 49 6.00 -0.97 -13.80
N VAL A 50 4.91 -1.51 -13.23
CA VAL A 50 4.55 -2.93 -13.36
C VAL A 50 3.62 -3.23 -14.54
N GLY A 51 3.34 -2.25 -15.39
CA GLY A 51 2.67 -2.43 -16.69
C GLY A 51 1.16 -2.16 -16.70
N PHE A 52 0.62 -1.49 -15.69
CA PHE A 52 -0.80 -1.10 -15.69
C PHE A 52 -1.01 0.19 -16.49
N GLU A 53 -2.17 0.31 -17.14
CA GLU A 53 -2.70 1.59 -17.58
C GLU A 53 -3.24 2.33 -16.36
N VAL A 54 -2.72 3.53 -16.09
CA VAL A 54 -3.05 4.28 -14.87
C VAL A 54 -3.68 5.62 -15.20
N LYS A 55 -4.75 5.95 -14.49
CA LYS A 55 -5.39 7.26 -14.44
C LYS A 55 -5.46 7.74 -13.00
N VAL A 56 -5.19 9.02 -12.79
CA VAL A 56 -5.36 9.70 -11.51
C VAL A 56 -6.35 10.83 -11.74
N ASP A 57 -7.38 10.92 -10.91
CA ASP A 57 -8.39 11.98 -11.04
C ASP A 57 -8.06 13.22 -10.19
N GLY A 58 -8.99 14.19 -10.15
CA GLY A 58 -8.82 15.43 -9.42
C GLY A 58 -8.92 15.30 -7.90
N LEU A 59 -9.39 14.16 -7.39
CA LEU A 59 -9.43 13.82 -5.95
C LEU A 59 -8.30 12.85 -5.56
N HIS A 60 -7.37 12.58 -6.49
CA HIS A 60 -6.24 11.69 -6.30
C HIS A 60 -6.61 10.21 -6.17
N ASP A 61 -7.76 9.80 -6.71
CA ASP A 61 -8.09 8.38 -6.87
C ASP A 61 -7.24 7.77 -7.98
N VAL A 62 -6.54 6.67 -7.66
CA VAL A 62 -5.68 5.93 -8.60
C VAL A 62 -6.45 4.76 -9.20
N MET A 63 -6.77 4.85 -10.49
CA MET A 63 -7.40 3.79 -11.25
C MET A 63 -6.36 3.11 -12.14
N ALA A 64 -6.00 1.87 -11.79
CA ALA A 64 -5.03 1.07 -12.53
C ALA A 64 -5.71 -0.14 -13.18
N THR A 65 -5.51 -0.34 -14.48
CA THR A 65 -6.07 -1.48 -15.24
C THR A 65 -4.96 -2.28 -15.89
N LEU A 66 -4.94 -3.59 -15.63
CA LEU A 66 -4.17 -4.57 -16.41
C LEU A 66 -5.12 -5.34 -17.33
N LYS A 67 -5.00 -5.15 -18.65
CA LYS A 67 -5.89 -5.81 -19.62
C LYS A 67 -5.57 -7.30 -19.72
N GLY A 68 -6.55 -8.14 -19.38
CA GLY A 68 -6.52 -9.57 -19.63
C GLY A 68 -7.02 -9.93 -21.05
N SER A 69 -7.10 -11.23 -21.33
CA SER A 69 -7.55 -11.76 -22.63
C SER A 69 -9.06 -12.04 -22.72
N GLY A 70 -9.86 -11.60 -21.74
CA GLY A 70 -11.31 -11.84 -21.64
C GLY A 70 -11.71 -12.73 -20.44
N GLY A 71 -13.00 -13.04 -20.30
CA GLY A 71 -13.51 -13.98 -19.29
C GLY A 71 -14.02 -13.35 -17.97
N GLY A 72 -14.00 -12.03 -17.84
CA GLY A 72 -14.49 -11.30 -16.67
C GLY A 72 -13.52 -10.22 -16.21
N SER A 73 -13.85 -9.56 -15.10
CA SER A 73 -12.97 -8.57 -14.47
C SER A 73 -12.98 -8.75 -12.95
N LEU A 74 -11.83 -8.57 -12.32
CA LEU A 74 -11.67 -8.51 -10.88
C LEU A 74 -11.27 -7.08 -10.52
N LEU A 75 -12.02 -6.47 -9.60
CA LEU A 75 -11.69 -5.16 -9.05
C LEU A 75 -11.13 -5.34 -7.64
N LEU A 76 -9.94 -4.81 -7.39
CA LEU A 76 -9.40 -4.63 -6.05
C LEU A 76 -9.56 -3.14 -5.69
N ASN A 77 -10.14 -2.86 -4.53
CA ASN A 77 -10.42 -1.52 -4.07
C ASN A 77 -9.88 -1.32 -2.64
N GLY A 78 -9.31 -0.15 -2.38
CA GLY A 78 -8.77 0.26 -1.08
C GLY A 78 -8.72 1.78 -1.00
N HIS A 79 -8.32 2.32 0.14
CA HIS A 79 -8.16 3.76 0.35
C HIS A 79 -6.70 4.07 0.71
N LEU A 80 -6.23 5.27 0.36
CA LEU A 80 -4.87 5.73 0.64
C LEU A 80 -4.80 6.65 1.86
N ASP A 81 -5.93 7.20 2.27
CA ASP A 81 -5.98 8.16 3.34
C ASP A 81 -5.91 7.50 4.71
N HIS A 82 -5.39 8.24 5.67
CA HIS A 82 -5.42 7.86 7.07
C HIS A 82 -5.97 8.99 7.94
N VAL A 83 -6.39 8.64 9.15
CA VAL A 83 -6.83 9.63 10.14
C VAL A 83 -5.64 10.48 10.62
N PRO A 84 -5.85 11.75 11.02
CA PRO A 84 -4.77 12.58 11.54
C PRO A 84 -4.06 11.93 12.74
N VAL A 85 -2.75 12.09 12.79
CA VAL A 85 -1.92 11.58 13.88
C VAL A 85 -2.23 12.32 15.19
N SER A 86 -2.24 11.58 16.30
CA SER A 86 -2.32 12.12 17.67
C SER A 86 -1.02 11.85 18.45
N ASP A 87 -1.06 11.03 19.50
CA ASP A 87 0.04 10.91 20.48
C ASP A 87 1.13 9.89 20.07
N MET A 88 1.30 9.67 18.77
CA MET A 88 2.28 8.73 18.24
C MET A 88 3.68 9.36 18.29
N ILE A 89 4.66 8.60 18.79
CA ILE A 89 6.05 9.08 18.96
C ILE A 89 6.74 9.28 17.60
N ASP A 90 6.41 8.46 16.60
CA ASP A 90 7.01 8.52 15.26
C ASP A 90 6.05 7.90 14.21
N PRO A 91 4.94 8.58 13.88
CA PRO A 91 3.85 8.01 13.08
C PRO A 91 4.22 7.61 11.66
N TYR A 92 5.23 8.27 11.08
CA TYR A 92 5.62 8.07 9.69
C TYR A 92 6.96 7.32 9.58
N SER A 93 7.35 6.59 10.63
CA SER A 93 8.67 5.95 10.68
C SER A 93 8.83 4.86 9.61
N GLY A 94 7.74 4.12 9.35
CA GLY A 94 7.76 2.92 8.52
C GLY A 94 8.75 1.90 9.05
N ARG A 95 9.00 1.84 10.36
CA ARG A 95 9.92 0.86 10.93
C ARG A 95 9.25 -0.52 10.99
N LEU A 96 10.07 -1.55 10.78
CA LEU A 96 9.66 -2.92 11.07
C LEU A 96 9.73 -3.11 12.58
N MET A 97 8.67 -3.64 13.15
CA MET A 97 8.58 -3.99 14.57
C MET A 97 8.35 -5.49 14.71
N ASP A 98 8.99 -6.09 15.72
CA ASP A 98 8.88 -7.53 16.02
C ASP A 98 7.56 -7.89 16.74
N GLY A 99 6.43 -7.34 16.28
CA GLY A 99 5.08 -7.65 16.78
C GLY A 99 4.78 -7.18 18.21
N ALA A 100 5.72 -6.56 18.92
CA ALA A 100 5.47 -5.98 20.24
C ALA A 100 4.65 -4.69 20.13
N LEU A 101 3.61 -4.57 20.96
CA LEU A 101 2.69 -3.43 20.97
C LEU A 101 3.39 -2.19 21.53
N HIS A 102 3.84 -1.27 20.65
CA HIS A 102 4.45 -0.01 21.04
C HIS A 102 3.41 1.12 21.08
N VAL A 103 2.47 1.06 22.04
CA VAL A 103 1.47 2.12 22.25
C VAL A 103 1.41 2.47 23.73
N ARG A 104 1.61 3.74 24.09
CA ARG A 104 1.29 4.26 25.43
C ARG A 104 0.07 5.16 25.31
N GLY A 105 -1.11 4.60 25.60
CA GLY A 105 -2.39 5.28 25.40
C GLY A 105 -2.93 5.04 23.99
N GLY A 106 -4.02 4.26 23.88
CA GLY A 106 -4.50 3.69 22.64
C GLY A 106 -4.67 4.68 21.48
N SER A 107 -3.89 4.49 20.43
CA SER A 107 -4.25 4.76 19.04
C SER A 107 -3.31 3.96 18.12
N ALA A 108 -3.81 3.59 16.94
CA ALA A 108 -3.23 2.61 16.04
C ALA A 108 -1.78 2.93 15.65
N VAL A 109 -0.96 1.89 15.48
CA VAL A 109 0.39 2.02 14.92
C VAL A 109 0.32 2.00 13.40
N ASP A 110 0.92 2.99 12.75
CA ASP A 110 1.27 2.96 11.32
C ASP A 110 2.65 2.28 11.12
N ASP A 111 3.15 1.56 12.12
CA ASP A 111 4.38 0.78 12.04
C ASP A 111 4.06 -0.67 11.60
N LEU A 112 4.96 -1.27 10.80
CA LEU A 112 4.77 -2.64 10.31
C LEU A 112 5.06 -3.65 11.41
N ALA A 113 4.01 -4.28 11.94
CA ALA A 113 4.17 -5.52 12.71
C ALA A 113 4.43 -6.69 11.74
N LEU A 114 5.58 -7.34 11.88
CA LEU A 114 5.90 -8.61 11.20
C LEU A 114 5.39 -9.82 11.98
#